data_AF-X1FPQ5-F1
#
_entry.id   AF-X1FPQ5-F1
#
_cell.length_a   1.000
_cell.length_b   1.000
_cell.length_c   1.000
_cell.angle_alpha   90.00
_cell.angle_beta   90.00
_cell.angle_gamma   90.00
#
_symmetry.space_group_name_H-M   'P 1'
#
loop_
_entity.id
_entity.type
_entity.pdbx_description
1 polymer ?
#
loop_
_entity_poly.entity_id
_entity_poly.type
_entity_poly.pdbx_seq_one_letter_code
_entity_poly.pdbx_strand_id
1 'polypeptide(L)'
;MIASISSAGLLKKFATKIGTPHVTIRAGIPPRTAFPLMYVALITLFENLDLISNVEQQLEEVVKILERLAVEYSQESPIKENPAKEISYGLFNSTPLFIGYGIYAPIAYRAKTQLNENSKVIAIAETLPEQNHNGIVIFDNPSVSLNDIAFIFIHDKEEPKN
;
A
#
# COMPACT_ATOMS: atom_id res chain seq x y z
N MET A 1 21.01 8.01 15.42
CA MET A 1 20.10 7.44 16.43
C MET A 1 19.51 6.15 15.88
N ILE A 2 19.42 5.09 16.68
CA ILE A 2 18.73 3.85 16.30
C ILE A 2 17.43 3.81 17.09
N ALA A 3 16.35 3.30 16.49
CA ALA A 3 15.09 3.03 17.15
C ALA A 3 14.52 1.73 16.59
N SER A 4 13.61 1.10 17.34
CA SER A 4 13.00 -0.17 16.93
C SER A 4 11.50 -0.16 17.14
N ILE A 5 10.77 -0.83 16.26
CA ILE A 5 9.31 -0.95 16.30
C ILE A 5 8.96 -2.43 16.22
N SER A 6 8.22 -2.95 17.19
CA SER A 6 7.74 -4.34 17.15
C SER A 6 6.55 -4.54 18.06
N SER A 7 5.82 -5.64 17.90
CA SER A 7 4.74 -5.98 18.84
C SER A 7 5.24 -6.56 20.16
N ALA A 8 6.40 -7.24 20.15
CA ALA A 8 7.14 -7.76 21.30
C ALA A 8 8.39 -8.52 20.80
N GLY A 9 8.87 -9.48 21.60
CA GLY A 9 9.82 -10.49 21.17
C GLY A 9 11.28 -10.09 21.33
N LEU A 10 12.15 -10.75 20.56
CA LEU A 10 13.60 -10.57 20.68
C LEU A 10 14.03 -9.14 20.40
N LEU A 11 13.43 -8.46 19.40
CA LEU A 11 13.79 -7.09 19.05
C LEU A 11 13.57 -6.12 20.22
N LYS A 12 12.42 -6.21 20.91
CA LYS A 12 12.16 -5.43 22.14
C LYS A 12 13.18 -5.72 23.23
N LYS A 13 13.45 -7.00 23.51
CA LYS A 13 14.42 -7.41 24.54
C LYS A 13 15.83 -6.85 24.24
N PHE A 14 16.25 -6.94 22.98
CA PHE A 14 17.53 -6.39 22.54
C PHE A 14 17.56 -4.87 22.68
N ALA A 15 16.55 -4.16 22.19
CA ALA A 15 16.47 -2.70 22.29
C ALA A 15 16.55 -2.22 23.75
N THR A 16 15.83 -2.87 24.66
CA THR A 16 15.93 -2.60 26.10
C THR A 16 17.33 -2.87 26.64
N LYS A 17 17.95 -4.00 26.28
CA LYS A 17 19.29 -4.37 26.76
C LYS A 17 20.36 -3.36 26.35
N ILE A 18 20.25 -2.76 25.16
CA ILE A 18 21.22 -1.80 24.63
C ILE A 18 20.81 -0.33 24.84
N GLY A 19 19.72 -0.07 25.57
CA GLY A 19 19.25 1.30 25.86
C GLY A 19 18.74 2.06 24.64
N THR A 20 18.25 1.37 23.61
CA THR A 20 17.73 1.98 22.38
C THR A 20 16.20 2.18 22.47
N PRO A 21 15.67 3.33 22.00
CA PRO A 21 14.23 3.58 21.94
C PRO A 21 13.45 2.45 21.25
N HIS A 22 12.30 2.10 21.84
CA HIS A 22 11.45 1.03 21.34
C HIS A 22 9.98 1.41 21.36
N VAL A 23 9.32 1.36 20.20
CA VAL A 23 7.87 1.53 20.08
C VAL A 23 7.20 0.16 20.04
N THR A 24 6.34 -0.10 21.03
CA THR A 24 5.54 -1.34 21.06
C THR A 24 4.23 -1.13 20.30
N ILE A 25 3.95 -1.98 19.31
CA ILE A 25 2.65 -2.01 18.62
C ILE A 25 1.79 -3.20 19.07
N ARG A 26 0.51 -3.22 18.69
CA ARG A 26 -0.39 -4.33 19.04
C ARG A 26 0.06 -5.66 18.43
N ALA A 27 0.03 -6.73 19.23
CA ALA A 27 0.33 -8.09 18.80
C ALA A 27 -0.90 -8.82 18.22
N GLY A 28 -0.67 -10.01 17.64
CA GLY A 28 -1.74 -10.88 17.15
C GLY A 28 -2.41 -10.42 15.84
N ILE A 29 -1.79 -9.51 15.11
CA ILE A 29 -2.28 -8.99 13.83
C ILE A 29 -1.42 -9.56 12.70
N PRO A 30 -2.02 -10.13 11.64
CA PRO A 30 -1.28 -10.53 10.45
C PRO A 30 -0.49 -9.36 9.83
N PRO A 31 0.76 -9.57 9.35
CA PRO A 31 1.58 -8.48 8.80
C PRO A 31 0.87 -7.64 7.72
N ARG A 32 0.08 -8.25 6.84
CA ARG A 32 -0.68 -7.58 5.78
C ARG A 32 -1.71 -6.55 6.28
N THR A 33 -2.24 -6.73 7.49
CA THR A 33 -3.19 -5.79 8.12
C THR A 33 -2.54 -4.91 9.19
N ALA A 34 -1.27 -5.14 9.52
CA ALA A 34 -0.54 -4.36 10.53
C ALA A 34 0.05 -3.04 10.01
N PHE A 35 -0.08 -2.75 8.70
CA PHE A 35 0.51 -1.56 8.08
C PHE A 35 0.15 -0.25 8.79
N PRO A 36 -1.11 0.07 9.11
CA PRO A 36 -1.44 1.33 9.79
C PRO A 36 -0.70 1.50 11.12
N LEU A 37 -0.58 0.42 11.91
CA LEU A 37 0.12 0.47 13.19
C LEU A 37 1.62 0.71 13.02
N MET A 38 2.24 0.03 12.07
CA MET A 38 3.66 0.21 11.77
C MET A 38 3.95 1.60 11.22
N TYR A 39 3.10 2.09 10.32
CA TYR A 39 3.26 3.39 9.68
C TYR A 39 3.07 4.53 10.67
N VAL A 40 2.01 4.50 11.49
CA VAL A 40 1.77 5.49 12.55
C VAL A 40 2.93 5.51 13.55
N ALA A 41 3.39 4.36 14.00
CA ALA A 41 4.56 4.28 14.90
C ALA A 41 5.82 4.93 14.30
N LEU A 42 6.03 4.77 12.98
CA LEU A 42 7.17 5.35 12.28
C LEU A 42 7.06 6.87 12.15
N ILE A 43 5.91 7.40 11.72
CA ILE A 43 5.75 8.85 11.53
C ILE A 43 5.71 9.60 12.86
N THR A 44 5.11 9.03 13.92
CA THR A 44 5.18 9.61 15.27
C THR A 44 6.61 9.62 15.79
N LEU A 45 7.43 8.60 15.47
CA LEU A 45 8.85 8.63 15.79
C LEU A 45 9.56 9.75 15.04
N PHE A 46 9.26 9.97 13.75
CA PHE A 46 9.87 11.06 12.98
C PHE A 46 9.48 12.45 13.50
N GLU A 47 8.23 12.64 13.95
CA GLU A 47 7.79 13.88 14.57
C GLU A 47 8.50 14.14 15.91
N ASN A 48 8.65 13.12 16.75
CA ASN A 48 9.41 13.22 18.00
C ASN A 48 10.92 13.50 17.80
N LEU A 49 11.40 13.37 16.56
CA LEU A 49 12.78 13.70 16.16
C LEU A 49 12.86 15.02 15.40
N ASP A 50 11.77 15.80 15.36
CA ASP A 50 11.66 17.06 14.64
C ASP A 50 11.96 16.96 13.13
N LEU A 51 11.78 15.76 12.54
CA LEU A 51 12.01 15.53 11.10
C LEU A 51 10.79 15.88 10.25
N ILE A 52 9.60 15.77 10.85
CA ILE A 52 8.30 16.11 10.26
C ILE A 52 7.44 16.76 11.35
N SER A 53 6.32 17.35 10.95
CA SER A 53 5.39 18.01 11.86
C SER A 53 3.94 17.80 11.43
N ASN A 54 3.00 18.07 12.35
CA ASN A 54 1.55 18.02 12.12
C ASN A 54 1.03 16.60 11.85
N VAL A 55 1.66 15.57 12.44
CA VAL A 55 1.24 14.17 12.25
C VAL A 55 -0.16 13.94 12.82
N GLU A 56 -0.47 14.51 13.99
CA GLU A 56 -1.81 14.39 14.60
C GLU A 56 -2.90 14.92 13.67
N GLN A 57 -2.74 16.14 13.14
CA GLN A 57 -3.71 16.74 12.23
C GLN A 57 -3.88 15.91 10.94
N GLN A 58 -2.78 15.42 10.34
CA GLN A 58 -2.87 14.56 9.16
C GLN A 58 -3.54 13.23 9.47
N LEU A 59 -3.28 12.63 10.64
CA LEU A 59 -3.92 11.39 11.04
C LEU A 59 -5.41 11.56 11.29
N GLU A 60 -5.86 12.67 11.87
CA GLU A 60 -7.28 12.96 12.01
C GLU A 60 -7.99 13.01 10.66
N GLU A 61 -7.38 13.64 9.65
CA GLU A 61 -7.92 13.68 8.30
C GLU A 61 -7.96 12.29 7.68
N VAL A 62 -6.87 11.52 7.79
CA VAL A 62 -6.80 10.14 7.29
C VAL A 62 -7.88 9.26 7.94
N VAL A 63 -8.10 9.37 9.25
CA VAL A 63 -9.14 8.59 9.94
C VAL A 63 -10.52 8.94 9.39
N LYS A 64 -10.86 10.22 9.24
CA LYS A 64 -12.14 10.66 8.67
C LYS A 64 -12.36 10.11 7.26
N ILE A 65 -11.32 10.11 6.43
CA ILE A 65 -11.37 9.54 5.08
C ILE A 65 -11.58 8.03 5.14
N LEU A 66 -10.82 7.32 5.97
CA LEU A 66 -10.91 5.86 6.09
C LEU A 66 -12.26 5.40 6.66
N GLU A 67 -12.84 6.13 7.61
CA GLU A 67 -14.19 5.85 8.13
C GLU A 67 -15.25 5.98 7.04
N ARG A 68 -15.19 7.05 6.24
CA ARG A 68 -16.08 7.22 5.09
C ARG A 68 -15.90 6.08 4.08
N LEU A 69 -14.66 5.78 3.70
CA LEU A 69 -14.34 4.71 2.74
C LEU A 69 -14.73 3.32 3.26
N ALA A 70 -14.66 3.08 4.56
CA ALA A 70 -15.08 1.80 5.15
C ALA A 70 -16.59 1.57 4.99
N VAL A 71 -17.41 2.63 5.08
CA VAL A 71 -18.84 2.57 4.79
C VAL A 71 -19.06 2.40 3.29
N GLU A 72 -18.44 3.25 2.47
CA GLU A 72 -18.59 3.25 1.01
C GLU A 72 -18.21 1.88 0.40
N TYR A 73 -17.12 1.29 0.86
CA TYR A 73 -16.59 0.02 0.33
C TYR A 73 -17.09 -1.22 1.07
N SER A 74 -18.08 -1.07 1.96
CA SER A 74 -18.67 -2.18 2.70
C SER A 74 -19.29 -3.26 1.79
N GLN A 75 -19.51 -4.44 2.35
CA GLN A 75 -20.15 -5.55 1.63
C GLN A 75 -21.61 -5.21 1.27
N GLU A 76 -22.23 -4.35 2.06
CA GLU A 76 -23.62 -3.93 2.00
C GLU A 76 -23.85 -2.85 0.94
N SER A 77 -22.81 -2.04 0.63
CA SER A 77 -22.89 -1.01 -0.40
C SER A 77 -23.14 -1.59 -1.80
N PRO A 78 -24.11 -1.07 -2.58
CA PRO A 78 -24.33 -1.49 -3.96
C PRO A 78 -23.10 -1.31 -4.85
N ILE A 79 -22.94 -2.14 -5.89
CA ILE A 79 -21.78 -2.08 -6.80
C ILE A 79 -21.61 -0.68 -7.42
N LYS A 80 -22.71 -0.03 -7.80
CA LYS A 80 -22.70 1.32 -8.42
C LYS A 80 -22.14 2.42 -7.51
N GLU A 81 -22.09 2.16 -6.20
CA GLU A 81 -21.63 3.10 -5.17
C GLU A 81 -20.35 2.58 -4.49
N ASN A 82 -19.78 1.47 -4.99
CA ASN A 82 -18.63 0.81 -4.39
C ASN A 82 -17.54 0.61 -5.47
N PRO A 83 -16.67 1.62 -5.66
CA PRO A 83 -15.51 1.55 -6.55
C PRO A 83 -14.64 0.31 -6.34
N ALA A 84 -14.48 -0.17 -5.10
CA ALA A 84 -13.70 -1.39 -4.83
C ALA A 84 -14.35 -2.63 -5.47
N LYS A 85 -15.68 -2.74 -5.45
CA LYS A 85 -16.41 -3.79 -6.16
C LYS A 85 -16.31 -3.63 -7.67
N GLU A 86 -16.49 -2.43 -8.19
CA GLU A 86 -16.36 -2.15 -9.62
C GLU A 86 -14.97 -2.57 -10.16
N ILE A 87 -13.91 -2.14 -9.47
CA ILE A 87 -12.54 -2.55 -9.79
C ILE A 87 -12.43 -4.08 -9.73
N SER A 88 -12.95 -4.73 -8.68
CA SER A 88 -12.87 -6.18 -8.54
C SER A 88 -13.51 -6.94 -9.70
N TYR A 89 -14.62 -6.44 -10.27
CA TYR A 89 -15.23 -7.01 -11.47
C TYR A 89 -14.35 -6.83 -12.70
N GLY A 90 -13.74 -5.67 -12.87
CA GLY A 90 -12.79 -5.40 -13.96
C GLY A 90 -11.53 -6.27 -13.89
N LEU A 91 -11.13 -6.68 -12.69
CA LEU A 91 -9.98 -7.57 -12.49
C LEU A 91 -10.32 -9.06 -12.66
N PHE A 92 -11.60 -9.43 -12.72
CA PHE A 92 -12.02 -10.84 -12.76
C PHE A 92 -11.48 -11.54 -14.02
N ASN A 93 -10.87 -12.71 -13.84
CA ASN A 93 -10.22 -13.49 -14.91
C ASN A 93 -9.11 -12.73 -15.69
N SER A 94 -8.50 -11.71 -15.09
CA SER A 94 -7.34 -11.01 -15.66
C SER A 94 -6.11 -11.14 -14.74
N THR A 95 -4.94 -10.80 -15.26
CA THR A 95 -3.72 -10.55 -14.49
C THR A 95 -3.60 -9.04 -14.23
N PRO A 96 -3.77 -8.56 -12.99
CA PRO A 96 -3.63 -7.13 -12.69
C PRO A 96 -2.17 -6.68 -12.79
N LEU A 97 -1.92 -5.62 -13.54
CA LEU A 97 -0.64 -4.92 -13.62
C LEU A 97 -0.81 -3.52 -13.01
N PHE A 98 -0.31 -3.37 -11.77
CA PHE A 98 -0.30 -2.08 -11.08
C PHE A 98 0.93 -1.27 -11.48
N ILE A 99 0.73 -0.03 -11.87
CA ILE A 99 1.79 0.86 -12.34
C ILE A 99 1.74 2.13 -11.48
N GLY A 100 2.84 2.44 -10.79
CA GLY A 100 2.98 3.67 -10.03
C GLY A 100 4.14 4.52 -10.53
N TYR A 101 4.08 5.83 -10.29
CA TYR A 101 5.17 6.77 -10.57
C TYR A 101 5.68 7.41 -9.27
N GLY A 102 6.99 7.58 -9.14
CA GLY A 102 7.61 8.26 -7.99
C GLY A 102 7.10 7.74 -6.64
N ILE A 103 6.42 8.62 -5.88
CA ILE A 103 5.90 8.30 -4.54
C ILE A 103 4.74 7.28 -4.55
N TYR A 104 4.14 6.99 -5.70
CA TYR A 104 3.05 6.03 -5.84
C TYR A 104 3.55 4.59 -6.12
N ALA A 105 4.83 4.41 -6.45
CA ALA A 105 5.41 3.09 -6.69
C ALA A 105 5.24 2.11 -5.50
N PRO A 106 5.48 2.52 -4.24
CA PRO A 106 5.21 1.66 -3.08
C PRO A 106 3.73 1.28 -2.94
N ILE A 107 2.81 2.12 -3.41
CA ILE A 107 1.36 1.85 -3.38
C ILE A 107 1.02 0.76 -4.40
N ALA A 108 1.57 0.83 -5.61
CA ALA A 108 1.40 -0.20 -6.64
C ALA A 108 1.90 -1.57 -6.16
N TYR A 109 3.09 -1.58 -5.55
CA TYR A 109 3.64 -2.78 -4.94
C TYR A 109 2.78 -3.31 -3.79
N ARG A 110 2.25 -2.42 -2.93
CA ARG A 110 1.34 -2.81 -1.85
C ARG A 110 0.05 -3.40 -2.39
N ALA A 111 -0.58 -2.83 -3.42
CA ALA A 111 -1.79 -3.36 -4.02
C ALA A 111 -1.58 -4.79 -4.56
N LYS A 112 -0.48 -4.99 -5.30
CA LYS A 112 -0.05 -6.32 -5.78
C LYS A 112 0.08 -7.33 -4.64
N THR A 113 0.76 -6.98 -3.55
CA THR A 113 0.93 -7.90 -2.41
C THR A 113 -0.39 -8.21 -1.71
N GLN A 114 -1.31 -7.24 -1.60
CA GLN A 114 -2.64 -7.50 -1.03
C GLN A 114 -3.44 -8.53 -1.84
N LEU A 115 -3.40 -8.46 -3.18
CA LEU A 115 -4.06 -9.46 -4.02
C LEU A 115 -3.40 -10.83 -3.92
N ASN A 116 -2.06 -10.90 -3.91
CA ASN A 116 -1.35 -12.18 -3.77
C ASN A 116 -1.66 -12.85 -2.42
N GLU A 117 -1.64 -12.08 -1.33
CA GLU A 117 -1.79 -12.64 0.01
C GLU A 117 -3.23 -13.01 0.34
N ASN A 118 -4.20 -12.15 0.02
CA ASN A 118 -5.60 -12.31 0.42
C ASN A 118 -6.44 -13.05 -0.62
N SER A 119 -6.27 -12.76 -1.91
CA SER A 119 -7.13 -13.27 -2.98
C SER A 119 -6.49 -14.39 -3.81
N LYS A 120 -5.20 -14.68 -3.60
CA LYS A 120 -4.43 -15.68 -4.36
C LYS A 120 -4.39 -15.41 -5.87
N VAL A 121 -4.51 -14.14 -6.25
CA VAL A 121 -4.43 -13.68 -7.64
C VAL A 121 -2.97 -13.40 -7.99
N ILE A 122 -2.53 -13.84 -9.17
CA ILE A 122 -1.24 -13.43 -9.74
C ILE A 122 -1.39 -11.95 -10.16
N ALA A 123 -0.54 -11.10 -9.60
CA ALA A 123 -0.54 -9.67 -9.89
C ALA A 123 0.90 -9.18 -10.02
N ILE A 124 1.08 -8.17 -10.86
CA ILE A 124 2.37 -7.56 -11.20
C ILE A 124 2.35 -6.11 -10.70
N ALA A 125 3.51 -5.62 -10.25
CA ALA A 125 3.70 -4.22 -9.90
C ALA A 125 4.94 -3.71 -10.61
N GLU A 126 4.79 -2.62 -11.35
CA GLU A 126 5.85 -1.96 -12.11
C GLU A 126 5.89 -0.48 -11.75
N THR A 127 7.01 0.17 -12.07
CA THR A 127 7.22 1.60 -11.78
C THR A 127 7.60 2.34 -13.05
N LEU A 128 7.06 3.54 -13.25
CA LEU A 128 7.51 4.42 -14.34
C LEU A 128 8.83 5.11 -13.96
N PRO A 129 9.79 5.26 -14.91
CA PRO A 129 9.67 4.97 -16.34
C PRO A 129 10.03 3.53 -16.74
N GLU A 130 10.52 2.68 -15.83
CA GLU A 130 10.98 1.32 -16.15
C GLU A 130 9.91 0.46 -16.84
N GLN A 131 8.64 0.62 -16.47
CA GLN A 131 7.53 -0.03 -17.16
C GLN A 131 7.46 0.34 -18.65
N ASN A 132 7.79 1.58 -19.02
CA ASN A 132 7.83 2.05 -20.41
C ASN A 132 9.14 1.74 -21.14
N HIS A 133 10.14 1.20 -20.44
CA HIS A 133 11.40 0.78 -21.05
C HIS A 133 11.50 -0.73 -21.18
N ASN A 134 11.39 -1.43 -20.05
CA ASN A 134 11.58 -2.86 -19.94
C ASN A 134 10.24 -3.59 -19.94
N GLY A 135 9.27 -3.09 -19.18
CA GLY A 135 7.97 -3.74 -19.03
C GLY A 135 7.16 -3.78 -20.32
N ILE A 136 7.22 -2.72 -21.13
CA ILE A 136 6.43 -2.58 -22.37
C ILE A 136 6.84 -3.63 -23.43
N VAL A 137 8.10 -4.07 -23.42
CA VAL A 137 8.63 -5.02 -24.42
C VAL A 137 7.92 -6.36 -24.37
N ILE A 138 7.33 -6.75 -23.23
CA ILE A 138 6.56 -8.00 -23.11
C ILE A 138 5.37 -8.06 -24.08
N PHE A 139 4.83 -6.90 -24.46
CA PHE A 139 3.64 -6.81 -25.31
C PHE A 139 3.95 -6.95 -26.80
N ASP A 140 5.24 -6.95 -27.19
CA ASP A 140 5.65 -7.33 -28.54
C ASP A 140 5.55 -8.86 -28.76
N ASN A 141 5.40 -9.65 -27.69
CA ASN A 141 5.21 -11.08 -27.79
C ASN A 141 3.76 -11.43 -28.20
N PRO A 142 3.53 -12.04 -29.38
CA PRO A 142 2.18 -12.36 -29.86
C PRO A 142 1.44 -13.38 -29.00
N SER A 143 2.11 -14.10 -28.10
CA SER A 143 1.44 -15.00 -27.15
C SER A 143 0.81 -14.26 -25.96
N VAL A 144 1.08 -12.96 -25.78
CA VAL A 144 0.53 -12.16 -24.70
C VAL A 144 -0.66 -11.38 -25.22
N SER A 145 -1.85 -11.72 -24.73
CA SER A 145 -3.09 -11.01 -25.03
C SER A 145 -3.27 -9.84 -24.07
N LEU A 146 -3.46 -8.63 -24.62
CA LEU A 146 -3.79 -7.45 -23.81
C LEU A 146 -5.13 -7.60 -23.08
N ASN A 147 -6.04 -8.45 -23.58
CA ASN A 147 -7.32 -8.72 -22.92
C ASN A 147 -7.16 -9.54 -21.64
N ASP A 148 -6.01 -10.19 -21.46
CA ASP A 148 -5.73 -11.02 -20.27
C ASP A 148 -5.11 -10.17 -19.14
N ILE A 149 -4.84 -8.88 -19.39
CA ILE A 149 -4.13 -7.99 -18.46
C ILE A 149 -5.00 -6.78 -18.15
N ALA A 150 -5.25 -6.56 -16.86
CA ALA A 150 -5.90 -5.36 -16.38
C ALA A 150 -4.84 -4.35 -15.94
N PHE A 151 -4.76 -3.21 -16.65
CA PHE A 151 -3.82 -2.14 -16.32
C PHE A 151 -4.43 -1.21 -15.26
N ILE A 152 -3.70 -1.01 -14.15
CA ILE A 152 -4.12 -0.11 -13.07
C ILE A 152 -3.02 0.92 -12.85
N PHE A 153 -3.27 2.13 -13.33
CA PHE A 153 -2.39 3.28 -13.09
C PHE A 153 -2.75 3.93 -11.76
N ILE A 154 -1.77 4.02 -10.87
CA ILE A 154 -1.88 4.78 -9.63
C ILE A 154 -1.22 6.12 -9.89
N HIS A 155 -2.06 7.15 -9.99
CA HIS A 155 -1.62 8.48 -10.33
C HIS A 155 -2.47 9.54 -9.64
N ASP A 156 -1.92 10.74 -9.52
CA ASP A 156 -2.61 11.93 -9.04
C ASP A 156 -2.75 12.97 -10.17
N LYS A 157 -3.74 13.86 -10.03
CA LYS A 157 -3.96 14.95 -11.00
C LYS A 157 -2.84 16.00 -10.95
N GLU A 158 -2.19 16.13 -9.79
CA GLU A 158 -1.10 17.06 -9.55
C GLU A 158 0.28 16.45 -9.86
N GLU A 159 0.32 15.26 -10.48
CA GLU A 159 1.59 14.69 -10.93
C GLU A 159 2.30 15.62 -11.92
N PRO A 160 3.64 15.72 -11.85
CA PRO A 160 4.41 16.47 -12.84
C PRO A 160 4.05 15.99 -14.25
N LYS A 161 3.58 16.93 -15.08
CA LYS A 161 3.46 16.69 -16.52
C LYS A 161 4.88 16.62 -17.07
N ASN A 162 5.34 15.40 -17.34
CA ASN A 162 6.57 15.19 -18.09
C ASN A 162 6.50 15.91 -19.45
#